data_AF-A0A0M8XSN9-F1
#
_entry.id   AF-A0A0M8XSN9-F1
#
_cell.length_a   1.000
_cell.length_b   1.000
_cell.length_c   1.000
_cell.angle_alpha   90.00
_cell.angle_beta   90.00
_cell.angle_gamma   90.00
#
_symmetry.space_group_name_H-M   'P 1'
#
loop_
_entity.id
_entity.type
_entity.pdbx_description
1 polymer ?
#
loop_
_entity_poly.entity_id
_entity_poly.type
_entity_poly.pdbx_seq_one_letter_code
_entity_poly.pdbx_strand_id
1 'polypeptide(L)'
;MFPLIKKVNEDHDPVEIVSKHGNAVLISAEDYAALREGSYLLRSPANARRLLKAYENALSRINVSERALIDPDAADADKGGA
;
A
#
# COMPACT_ATOMS: atom_id res chain seq x y z
N MET A 1 -30.07 0.65 8.72
CA MET A 1 -28.64 0.31 8.59
C MET A 1 -27.84 1.34 9.39
N PHE A 2 -26.83 0.92 10.16
CA PHE A 2 -26.18 1.77 11.18
C PHE A 2 -25.38 2.93 10.55
N PRO A 3 -25.66 4.20 10.90
CA PRO A 3 -25.11 5.37 10.22
C PRO A 3 -23.58 5.52 10.36
N LEU A 4 -23.01 5.05 11.47
CA LEU A 4 -21.57 5.14 11.72
C LEU A 4 -20.75 4.24 10.80
N ILE A 5 -21.26 3.03 10.49
CA ILE A 5 -20.58 2.11 9.58
C ILE A 5 -20.54 2.72 8.17
N LYS A 6 -21.66 3.31 7.73
CA LYS A 6 -21.72 3.98 6.42
C LYS A 6 -20.71 5.14 6.36
N LYS A 7 -20.68 5.98 7.40
CA LYS A 7 -19.78 7.13 7.48
C LYS A 7 -18.30 6.75 7.35
N VAL A 8 -17.82 5.78 8.13
CA VAL A 8 -16.40 5.39 8.08
C VAL A 8 -16.00 4.76 6.74
N ASN A 9 -16.94 4.16 6.00
CA ASN A 9 -16.66 3.59 4.67
C ASN A 9 -16.72 4.64 3.55
N GLU A 10 -17.48 5.73 3.70
CA GLU A 10 -17.59 6.77 2.67
C GLU A 10 -16.55 7.87 2.85
N ASP A 11 -16.34 8.31 4.09
CA ASP A 11 -15.47 9.44 4.39
C ASP A 11 -14.01 9.01 4.68
N HIS A 12 -13.77 7.71 4.91
CA HIS A 12 -12.50 7.16 5.41
C HIS A 12 -11.97 7.86 6.69
N ASP A 13 -12.86 8.51 7.43
CA ASP A 13 -12.55 9.21 8.68
C ASP A 13 -12.73 8.29 9.89
N PRO A 14 -11.71 8.13 10.77
CA PRO A 14 -11.83 7.35 11.99
C PRO A 14 -12.83 7.96 12.97
N VAL A 15 -13.59 7.11 13.65
CA VAL A 15 -14.48 7.53 14.75
C VAL A 15 -13.97 6.94 16.07
N GLU A 16 -13.61 7.80 17.01
CA GLU A 16 -13.29 7.39 18.38
C GLU A 16 -14.57 7.18 19.20
N ILE A 17 -14.65 6.03 19.86
CA ILE A 17 -15.71 5.64 20.78
C ILE A 17 -15.12 5.67 22.18
N VAL A 18 -15.55 6.65 22.98
CA VAL A 18 -15.11 6.82 24.37
C VAL A 18 -16.14 6.18 25.30
N SER A 19 -15.70 5.26 26.16
CA SER A 19 -16.54 4.60 27.17
C SER A 19 -15.85 4.56 28.53
N LYS A 20 -16.66 4.48 29.59
CA LYS A 20 -16.17 4.36 30.98
C LYS A 20 -15.26 3.15 31.22
N HIS A 21 -15.34 2.14 30.35
CA HIS A 21 -14.58 0.89 30.47
C HIS A 21 -13.49 0.73 29.40
N GLY A 22 -13.18 1.78 28.65
CA GLY A 22 -12.14 1.79 27.63
C GLY A 22 -12.59 2.42 26.32
N ASN A 23 -11.62 2.84 25.52
CA ASN A 23 -11.85 3.47 24.22
C ASN A 23 -11.69 2.46 23.09
N ALA A 24 -12.42 2.67 22.01
CA ALA A 24 -12.27 1.95 20.76
C ALA A 24 -12.24 2.93 19.59
N VAL A 25 -11.63 2.54 18.48
CA VAL A 25 -11.66 3.31 17.24
C VAL A 25 -12.33 2.46 16.17
N LEU A 26 -13.33 3.04 15.50
CA LEU A 26 -13.98 2.46 14.34
C LEU A 26 -13.40 3.10 13.08
N ILE A 27 -12.95 2.24 12.15
CA ILE A 27 -12.46 2.61 10.81
C ILE A 27 -13.09 1.66 9.78
N SER A 28 -12.98 2.00 8.50
CA SER A 28 -13.37 1.06 7.43
C SER A 28 -12.51 -0.20 7.46
N ALA A 29 -13.07 -1.31 6.94
CA ALA A 29 -12.32 -2.56 6.85
C ALA A 29 -11.13 -2.45 5.88
N GLU A 30 -11.27 -1.62 4.84
CA GLU A 30 -10.22 -1.32 3.87
C GLU A 30 -9.07 -0.57 4.53
N ASP A 31 -9.35 0.49 5.29
CA ASP A 31 -8.33 1.25 6.02
C ASP A 31 -7.61 0.37 7.05
N TYR A 32 -8.34 -0.51 7.73
CA TYR A 32 -7.73 -1.46 8.66
C TYR A 32 -6.78 -2.44 7.94
N ALA A 33 -7.18 -2.97 6.79
CA ALA A 33 -6.34 -3.85 5.99
C ALA A 33 -5.08 -3.11 5.50
N ALA A 34 -5.24 -1.90 4.96
CA ALA A 34 -4.15 -1.05 4.50
C ALA A 34 -3.18 -0.69 5.64
N LEU A 35 -3.68 -0.38 6.85
CA LEU A 35 -2.82 -0.14 8.02
C LEU A 35 -2.06 -1.39 8.43
N ARG A 36 -2.72 -2.56 8.44
CA ARG A 36 -2.10 -3.84 8.78
C ARG A 36 -1.04 -4.25 7.76
N GLU A 37 -1.26 -3.99 6.47
CA GLU A 37 -0.32 -4.23 5.38
C GLU A 37 0.81 -3.20 5.34
N GLY A 38 0.52 -1.92 5.52
CA GLY A 38 1.51 -0.84 5.58
C GLY A 38 2.48 -1.02 6.75
N SER A 39 1.97 -1.50 7.90
CA SER A 39 2.80 -1.91 9.05
C SER A 39 3.81 -3.00 8.69
N TYR A 40 3.48 -3.87 7.72
CA TYR A 40 4.37 -4.93 7.25
C TYR A 40 5.48 -4.37 6.33
N LEU A 41 5.17 -3.44 5.42
CA LEU A 41 6.15 -2.77 4.56
C LEU A 41 7.12 -1.87 5.36
N LEU A 42 6.62 -1.20 6.40
CA LEU A 42 7.39 -0.30 7.26
C LEU A 42 8.16 -1.02 8.38
N ARG A 43 7.82 -2.28 8.72
CA ARG A 43 8.58 -3.11 9.67
C ARG A 43 9.98 -3.47 9.21
N SER A 44 10.27 -3.34 7.92
CA SER A 44 11.63 -3.39 7.39
C SER A 44 12.08 -1.97 7.06
N PRO A 45 12.90 -1.33 7.91
CA PRO A 45 13.45 0.01 7.63
C PRO A 45 14.15 0.09 6.27
N ALA A 46 14.72 -1.03 5.81
CA ALA A 46 15.35 -1.13 4.50
C ALA A 46 14.34 -1.07 3.34
N ASN A 47 13.16 -1.71 3.49
CA ASN A 47 12.13 -1.69 2.46
C ASN A 47 11.41 -0.34 2.40
N ALA A 48 11.11 0.26 3.56
CA ALA A 48 10.56 1.61 3.65
C ALA A 48 11.46 2.65 2.96
N ARG A 49 12.78 2.61 3.22
CA ARG A 49 13.75 3.48 2.55
C ARG A 49 13.78 3.26 1.04
N ARG A 50 13.65 2.01 0.57
CA ARG A 50 13.60 1.70 -0.86
C ARG A 50 12.35 2.26 -1.53
N LEU A 51 11.18 2.09 -0.90
CA LEU A 51 9.91 2.58 -1.43
C LEU A 51 9.91 4.12 -1.51
N LEU A 52 10.32 4.80 -0.44
CA LEU A 52 10.41 6.26 -0.41
C LEU A 52 11.38 6.79 -1.48
N LYS A 53 12.56 6.16 -1.62
CA LYS A 53 13.53 6.55 -2.65
C LYS A 53 12.98 6.32 -4.08
N ALA A 54 12.25 5.22 -4.30
CA ALA A 54 11.62 4.96 -5.59
C ALA A 54 10.52 6.00 -5.91
N TYR A 55 9.75 6.39 -4.90
CA TYR A 55 8.73 7.44 -5.02
C TYR A 55 9.35 8.81 -5.36
N GLU A 56 10.41 9.22 -4.65
CA GLU A 56 11.15 10.45 -4.94
C GLU A 56 11.77 10.46 -6.35
N ASN A 57 12.37 9.34 -6.76
CA ASN A 57 12.91 9.15 -8.11
C ASN A 57 11.83 9.29 -9.18
N ALA A 58 10.63 8.73 -8.95
CA ALA A 58 9.50 8.80 -9.88
C ALA A 58 8.99 10.24 -10.06
N LEU A 59 8.81 10.98 -8.95
CA LEU A 59 8.39 12.39 -8.99
C LEU A 59 9.43 13.28 -9.66
N SER A 60 10.71 13.02 -9.39
CA SER A 60 11.82 13.82 -9.92
C SER A 60 12.22 13.41 -11.35
N ARG A 61 11.68 12.28 -11.86
CA ARG A 61 12.10 11.63 -13.11
C ARG A 61 13.60 11.33 -13.19
N ILE A 62 14.21 10.96 -12.06
CA ILE A 62 15.63 10.62 -11.97
C ILE A 62 15.74 9.11 -11.67
N ASN A 63 16.70 8.42 -12.29
CA ASN A 63 16.90 6.98 -12.11
C ASN A 63 15.66 6.13 -12.44
N VAL A 64 14.83 6.58 -13.39
CA VAL A 64 13.68 5.83 -13.89
C VAL A 64 14.03 5.27 -15.27
N SER A 65 13.62 4.03 -15.53
CA SER A 65 13.80 3.40 -16.83
C SER A 65 12.49 2.74 -17.23
N GLU A 66 11.99 3.10 -18.41
CA GLU A 66 10.87 2.41 -19.01
C GLU A 66 11.31 1.01 -19.43
N ARG A 67 10.51 0.01 -19.08
CA ARG A 67 10.75 -1.37 -19.47
C ARG A 67 9.45 -1.95 -20.01
N ALA A 68 9.56 -2.70 -21.10
CA ALA A 68 8.45 -3.52 -21.57
C ALA A 68 8.11 -4.56 -20.50
N LEU A 69 6.83 -4.94 -20.43
CA LEU A 69 6.37 -6.01 -19.55
C LEU A 69 7.05 -7.31 -19.99
N ILE A 70 7.76 -7.97 -19.07
CA ILE A 70 8.34 -9.29 -19.33
C ILE A 70 7.25 -10.30 -19.02
N ASP A 71 6.85 -11.08 -20.03
CA ASP A 71 5.95 -12.20 -19.86
C ASP A 71 6.73 -13.37 -19.20
N PRO A 72 6.34 -13.81 -18.00
CA PRO A 72 7.02 -14.90 -17.30
C PRO A 72 6.93 -16.25 -18.02
N ASP A 73 5.97 -16.43 -18.93
CA ASP A 73 5.78 -17.66 -19.71
C ASP A 73 6.51 -17.61 -21.07
N ALA A 74 7.08 -16.46 -21.45
CA ALA A 74 7.86 -16.28 -22.69
C ALA A 74 9.32 -16.77 -22.56
N ALA A 75 9.55 -17.83 -21.77
CA ALA A 75 10.88 -18.37 -21.51
C ALA A 75 11.65 -18.67 -22.82
N ASP A 76 12.80 -18.00 -22.95
CA ASP A 76 13.98 -18.42 -23.71
C ASP A 76 13.89 -18.50 -25.25
N ALA A 77 13.33 -17.49 -25.92
CA ALA A 77 13.43 -17.40 -27.39
C ALA A 77 14.72 -16.70 -27.92
N ASP A 78 15.58 -16.15 -27.05
CA ASP A 78 16.79 -15.42 -27.48
C ASP A 78 18.08 -15.99 -26.86
N LYS A 79 18.31 -17.28 -27.07
CA LYS A 79 19.66 -17.87 -27.07
C LYS A 79 19.80 -18.84 -28.25
N GLY A 80 19.89 -18.28 -29.45
CA GLY A 80 20.21 -19.05 -30.65
C GLY A 80 20.30 -18.18 -31.89
N GLY A 81 21.44 -17.53 -32.10
CA GLY A 81 21.66 -16.74 -33.32
C GLY A 81 23.09 -16.23 -33.47
N ALA A 82 23.95 -17.14 -33.97
CA ALA A 82 25.23 -16.96 -34.68
C ALA A 82 26.31 -16.02 -34.08
#